data_AF-A0A897NJP6-F1
#
_entry.id   AF-A0A897NJP6-F1
#
_cell.length_a   1.000
_cell.length_b   1.000
_cell.length_c   1.000
_cell.angle_alpha   90.00
_cell.angle_beta   90.00
_cell.angle_gamma   90.00
#
_symmetry.space_group_name_H-M   'P 1'
#
loop_
_entity.id
_entity.type
_entity.pdbx_description
1 polymer ?
#
loop_
_entity_poly.entity_id
_entity_poly.type
_entity_poly.pdbx_seq_one_letter_code
_entity_poly.pdbx_strand_id
1 'polypeptide(L)'
;MGSSGTVVLSICMWRDRLAATSHPGDSLRHGFLAGVGAGALAFALTALVRLFEIARSTAGFRLYLRPDGLDGTLVVLGGTFYGAHPGAYDAPVWLRVVLQRYDSLPEVVYVAIVASVLAATGWWLAARFESETIDGAVRGATVAVGYAPAVVLGAFVFEMLVDLGPMTVFLDQLLPIALASALVPAVAGAVGGLLAARLHR
;
A
#
# COMPACT_ATOMS: atom_id res chain seq x y z
N MET A 1 -10.27 -23.21 -28.66
CA MET A 1 -11.47 -22.82 -27.88
C MET A 1 -11.56 -23.76 -26.68
N GLY A 2 -11.16 -23.34 -25.48
CA GLY A 2 -11.11 -24.25 -24.32
C GLY A 2 -10.57 -23.67 -23.00
N SER A 3 -10.38 -22.36 -22.89
CA SER A 3 -9.80 -21.73 -21.69
C SER A 3 -10.81 -21.06 -20.75
N SER A 4 -12.06 -20.89 -21.16
CA SER A 4 -13.06 -20.16 -20.35
C SER A 4 -13.63 -20.98 -19.19
N GLY A 5 -13.64 -22.31 -19.28
CA GLY A 5 -14.22 -23.19 -18.26
C GLY A 5 -13.37 -23.30 -16.98
N THR A 6 -12.04 -23.27 -17.12
CA THR A 6 -11.11 -23.39 -15.99
C THR A 6 -11.08 -22.14 -15.11
N VAL A 7 -11.24 -20.95 -15.70
CA VAL A 7 -11.26 -19.69 -14.94
C VAL A 7 -12.54 -19.59 -14.09
N VAL A 8 -13.69 -19.96 -14.65
CA VAL A 8 -14.97 -19.93 -13.92
C VAL A 8 -14.96 -20.95 -12.78
N LEU A 9 -14.44 -22.16 -13.01
CA LEU A 9 -14.27 -23.17 -11.95
C LEU A 9 -13.33 -22.68 -10.84
N SER A 10 -12.24 -22.00 -11.20
CA SER A 10 -11.29 -21.47 -10.21
C SER A 10 -11.87 -20.33 -9.36
N ILE A 11 -12.71 -19.47 -9.94
CA ILE A 11 -13.42 -18.39 -9.22
C ILE A 11 -14.48 -18.98 -8.28
N CYS A 12 -15.26 -19.97 -8.74
CA CYS A 12 -16.24 -20.66 -7.91
C CYS A 12 -15.56 -21.39 -6.73
N MET A 13 -14.43 -22.04 -6.97
CA MET A 13 -13.68 -22.75 -5.93
C MET A 13 -13.09 -21.79 -4.87
N TRP A 14 -12.71 -20.57 -5.28
CA TRP A 14 -12.31 -19.50 -4.36
C TRP A 14 -13.45 -19.02 -3.46
N ARG A 15 -14.66 -18.85 -4.03
CA ARG A 15 -15.84 -18.44 -3.27
C ARG A 15 -16.21 -19.46 -2.20
N ASP A 16 -16.19 -20.75 -2.55
CA ASP A 16 -16.60 -21.81 -1.63
C ASP A 16 -15.54 -22.06 -0.54
N ARG A 17 -14.25 -21.83 -0.81
CA ARG A 17 -13.19 -21.85 0.22
C ARG A 17 -13.26 -20.68 1.19
N LEU A 18 -13.59 -19.47 0.70
CA LEU A 18 -13.87 -18.33 1.58
C LEU A 18 -15.09 -18.60 2.47
N ALA A 19 -16.08 -19.34 1.98
CA ALA A 19 -17.24 -19.76 2.76
C ALA A 19 -16.96 -20.88 3.77
N ALA A 20 -15.96 -21.74 3.50
CA ALA A 20 -15.60 -22.87 4.36
C ALA A 20 -14.72 -22.46 5.56
N THR A 21 -14.02 -21.33 5.49
CA THR A 21 -13.39 -20.73 6.66
C THR A 21 -14.47 -20.10 7.55
N SER A 22 -14.48 -20.41 8.85
CA SER A 22 -15.33 -19.82 9.89
C SER A 22 -15.83 -18.40 9.53
N HIS A 23 -17.13 -18.28 9.30
CA HIS A 23 -17.85 -17.09 8.82
C HIS A 23 -17.07 -16.22 7.79
N PRO A 24 -17.31 -16.36 6.46
CA PRO A 24 -16.67 -15.53 5.42
C PRO A 24 -16.66 -14.02 5.73
N GLY A 25 -17.72 -13.50 6.36
CA GLY A 25 -17.82 -12.12 6.79
C GLY A 25 -16.76 -11.68 7.81
N ASP A 26 -16.32 -12.57 8.69
CA ASP A 26 -15.31 -12.27 9.70
C ASP A 26 -13.93 -12.12 9.07
N SER A 27 -13.55 -13.00 8.16
CA SER A 27 -12.25 -12.92 7.47
C SER A 27 -12.09 -11.62 6.66
N LEU A 28 -13.15 -11.20 5.97
CA LEU A 28 -13.20 -9.95 5.21
C LEU A 28 -13.19 -8.73 6.13
N ARG A 29 -13.92 -8.76 7.24
CA ARG A 29 -13.93 -7.66 8.23
C ARG A 29 -12.56 -7.46 8.88
N HIS A 30 -11.92 -8.55 9.30
CA HIS A 30 -10.57 -8.49 9.87
C HIS A 30 -9.54 -8.05 8.82
N GLY A 31 -9.65 -8.56 7.59
CA GLY A 31 -8.83 -8.13 6.46
C GLY A 31 -8.98 -6.65 6.14
N PHE A 32 -10.21 -6.13 6.15
CA PHE A 32 -10.49 -4.72 5.95
C PHE A 32 -9.85 -3.84 7.03
N LEU A 33 -10.11 -4.12 8.31
CA LEU A 33 -9.56 -3.32 9.42
C LEU A 33 -8.03 -3.38 9.46
N ALA A 34 -7.47 -4.57 9.25
CA ALA A 34 -6.02 -4.76 9.18
C ALA A 34 -5.42 -4.04 7.96
N GLY A 35 -6.09 -4.07 6.81
CA GLY A 35 -5.68 -3.38 5.59
C GLY A 35 -5.65 -1.86 5.74
N VAL A 36 -6.70 -1.27 6.34
CA VAL A 36 -6.74 0.17 6.65
C VAL A 36 -5.60 0.53 7.61
N GLY A 37 -5.43 -0.26 8.67
CA GLY A 37 -4.34 -0.07 9.64
C GLY A 37 -2.95 -0.19 9.00
N ALA A 38 -2.76 -1.15 8.09
CA ALA A 38 -1.53 -1.32 7.34
C ALA A 38 -1.27 -0.14 6.40
N GLY A 39 -2.30 0.41 5.77
CA GLY A 39 -2.21 1.62 4.96
C GLY A 39 -1.72 2.82 5.77
N ALA A 40 -2.35 3.08 6.92
CA ALA A 40 -1.96 4.15 7.81
C ALA A 40 -0.53 3.96 8.36
N LEU A 41 -0.17 2.73 8.75
CA LEU A 41 1.16 2.42 9.27
C LEU A 41 2.25 2.55 8.19
N ALA A 42 2.02 2.04 6.98
CA ALA A 42 2.94 2.16 5.87
C ALA A 42 3.16 3.63 5.49
N PHE A 43 2.07 4.42 5.43
CA PHE A 43 2.16 5.87 5.24
C PHE A 43 2.99 6.53 6.35
N ALA A 44 2.71 6.23 7.62
CA ALA A 44 3.43 6.82 8.75
C ALA A 44 4.92 6.46 8.74
N LEU A 45 5.29 5.22 8.41
CA LEU A 45 6.69 4.78 8.37
C LEU A 45 7.44 5.41 7.19
N THR A 46 6.84 5.42 5.99
CA THR A 46 7.45 6.08 4.82
C THR A 46 7.62 7.59 5.08
N ALA A 47 6.61 8.24 5.66
CA ALA A 47 6.68 9.64 6.05
C ALA A 47 7.74 9.90 7.13
N LEU A 48 7.86 9.05 8.14
CA LEU A 48 8.84 9.17 9.21
C LEU A 48 10.28 9.08 8.68
N VAL A 49 10.57 8.08 7.83
CA VAL A 49 11.88 7.93 7.18
C VAL A 49 12.18 9.17 6.35
N ARG A 50 11.20 9.65 5.57
CA ARG A 50 11.38 10.83 4.74
C ARG A 50 11.62 12.10 5.57
N LEU A 51 10.93 12.26 6.69
CA LEU A 51 11.15 13.37 7.63
C LEU A 51 12.57 13.35 8.21
N PHE A 52 13.12 12.18 8.54
CA PHE A 52 14.50 12.07 8.99
C PHE A 52 15.51 12.48 7.92
N GLU A 53 15.27 12.14 6.64
CA GLU A 53 16.12 12.58 5.53
C GLU A 53 16.06 14.10 5.34
N ILE A 54 14.86 14.68 5.39
CA ILE A 54 14.65 16.13 5.29
C ILE A 54 15.35 16.84 6.47
N ALA A 55 15.18 16.34 7.70
CA ALA A 55 15.77 16.95 8.90
C ALA A 55 17.30 16.90 8.91
N ARG A 56 17.91 15.89 8.28
CA ARG A 56 19.37 15.75 8.18
C ARG A 56 19.98 16.51 6.99
N SER A 57 19.17 17.04 6.08
CA SER A 57 19.63 17.73 4.87
C SER A 57 19.51 19.26 4.97
N THR A 58 20.57 19.98 4.60
CA THR A 58 20.55 21.45 4.45
C THR A 58 19.64 21.92 3.31
N ALA A 59 19.31 21.05 2.36
CA ALA A 59 18.28 21.30 1.35
C ALA A 59 16.87 21.09 1.90
N GLY A 60 16.69 20.19 2.87
CA GLY A 60 15.40 19.88 3.51
C GLY A 60 14.86 21.05 4.30
N PHE A 61 15.72 21.70 5.07
CA PHE A 61 15.38 22.90 5.84
C PHE A 61 14.82 24.03 4.95
N ARG A 62 15.28 24.14 3.70
CA ARG A 62 14.79 25.15 2.75
C ARG A 62 13.37 24.90 2.25
N LEU A 63 12.84 23.68 2.36
CA LEU A 63 11.46 23.38 1.98
C LEU A 63 10.46 23.93 3.00
N TYR A 64 10.82 23.91 4.29
CA TYR A 64 10.04 24.54 5.37
C TYR A 64 10.03 26.07 5.33
N LEU A 65 11.08 26.68 4.77
CA LEU A 65 11.20 28.13 4.67
C LEU A 65 10.40 28.75 3.51
N ARG A 66 9.75 27.93 2.67
CA ARG A 66 8.92 28.44 1.58
C ARG A 66 7.52 28.86 2.09
N PRO A 67 6.86 29.84 1.44
CA PRO A 67 5.49 30.25 1.79
C PRO A 67 4.48 29.09 1.75
N ASP A 68 4.72 28.12 0.87
CA ASP A 68 3.99 26.87 0.65
C ASP A 68 4.59 25.67 1.42
N GLY A 69 5.42 25.91 2.45
CA GLY A 69 6.25 24.86 3.06
C GLY A 69 5.48 23.67 3.64
N LEU A 70 4.25 23.89 4.13
CA LEU A 70 3.38 22.84 4.66
C LEU A 70 2.81 21.96 3.54
N ASP A 71 2.26 22.58 2.50
CA ASP A 71 1.71 21.89 1.33
C ASP A 71 2.81 21.15 0.57
N GLY A 72 3.96 21.80 0.35
CA GLY A 72 5.14 21.18 -0.25
C GLY A 72 5.63 19.98 0.55
N THR A 73 5.58 20.02 1.88
CA THR A 73 5.93 18.87 2.72
C THR A 73 4.93 17.74 2.53
N LEU A 74 3.63 18.03 2.58
CA LEU A 74 2.58 17.02 2.37
C LEU A 74 2.68 16.35 1.01
N VAL A 75 3.02 17.09 -0.05
CA VAL A 75 3.24 16.51 -1.38
C VAL A 75 4.44 15.59 -1.39
N VAL A 76 5.55 15.97 -0.74
CA VAL A 76 6.73 15.11 -0.65
C VAL A 76 6.40 13.82 0.11
N LEU A 77 5.68 13.91 1.23
CA LEU A 77 5.30 12.72 2.01
C LEU A 77 4.33 11.83 1.24
N GLY A 78 3.26 12.41 0.68
CA GLY A 78 2.28 11.70 -0.15
C GLY A 78 2.94 11.07 -1.36
N GLY A 79 3.67 11.85 -2.17
CA GLY A 79 4.37 11.37 -3.35
C GLY A 79 5.39 10.28 -3.06
N THR A 80 6.07 10.31 -1.90
CA THR A 80 6.96 9.22 -1.46
C THR A 80 6.18 7.94 -1.18
N PHE A 81 5.05 8.03 -0.48
CA PHE A 81 4.20 6.87 -0.20
C PHE A 81 3.57 6.28 -1.46
N TYR A 82 3.00 7.10 -2.34
CA TYR A 82 2.41 6.62 -3.60
C TYR A 82 3.50 6.10 -4.56
N GLY A 83 4.66 6.75 -4.61
CA GLY A 83 5.83 6.28 -5.38
C GLY A 83 6.41 4.95 -4.88
N ALA A 84 6.18 4.59 -3.61
CA ALA A 84 6.56 3.29 -3.06
C ALA A 84 5.73 2.12 -3.63
N HIS A 85 4.76 2.40 -4.50
CA HIS A 85 4.01 1.40 -5.25
C HIS A 85 4.47 1.43 -6.71
N PRO A 86 5.29 0.46 -7.16
CA PRO A 86 5.85 0.49 -8.51
C PRO A 86 4.77 0.58 -9.60
N GLY A 87 4.91 1.58 -10.48
CA GLY A 87 3.95 1.83 -11.57
C GLY A 87 2.63 2.46 -11.13
N ALA A 88 2.47 2.81 -9.85
CA ALA A 88 1.28 3.48 -9.34
C ALA A 88 1.34 5.00 -9.51
N TYR A 89 2.54 5.57 -9.36
CA TYR A 89 2.71 7.00 -9.27
C TYR A 89 3.99 7.45 -9.98
N ASP A 90 3.80 8.19 -11.07
CA ASP A 90 4.84 8.93 -11.75
C ASP A 90 4.87 10.35 -11.20
N ALA A 91 5.79 10.59 -10.28
CA ALA A 91 6.00 11.92 -9.71
C ALA A 91 6.24 12.96 -10.82
N PRO A 92 5.55 14.12 -10.80
CA PRO A 92 5.81 15.21 -11.72
C PRO A 92 7.29 15.59 -11.76
N VAL A 93 7.77 16.16 -12.87
CA VAL A 93 9.18 16.56 -13.03
C VAL A 93 9.66 17.42 -11.87
N TRP A 94 8.87 18.41 -11.45
CA TRP A 94 9.22 19.29 -10.34
C TRP A 94 9.33 18.52 -9.01
N LEU A 95 8.44 17.55 -8.77
CA LEU A 95 8.47 16.72 -7.57
C LEU A 95 9.66 15.77 -7.62
N ARG A 96 10.00 15.19 -8.77
CA ARG A 96 11.23 14.39 -8.93
C ARG A 96 12.48 15.21 -8.65
N VAL A 97 12.55 16.44 -9.16
CA VAL A 97 13.67 17.35 -8.89
C VAL A 97 13.77 17.69 -7.40
N VAL A 98 12.63 17.87 -6.71
CA VAL A 98 12.60 18.01 -5.25
C VAL A 98 13.06 16.72 -4.58
N LEU A 99 12.51 15.56 -4.96
CA LEU A 99 12.81 14.27 -4.36
C LEU A 99 14.28 13.86 -4.50
N GLN A 100 14.90 14.15 -5.65
CA GLN A 100 16.31 13.91 -5.98
C GLN A 100 17.28 14.93 -5.37
N ARG A 101 16.79 16.05 -4.83
CA ARG A 101 17.63 17.09 -4.20
C ARG A 101 18.09 16.75 -2.80
N TYR A 102 17.53 15.70 -2.22
CA TYR A 102 17.88 15.18 -0.91
C TYR A 102 18.86 14.03 -1.08
N ASP A 103 19.71 13.78 -0.08
CA ASP A 103 20.37 12.48 0.09
C ASP A 103 19.28 11.46 0.44
N SER A 104 18.46 11.13 -0.56
CA SER A 104 17.34 10.24 -0.43
C SER A 104 17.86 8.81 -0.40
N LEU A 105 17.28 8.01 0.50
CA LEU A 105 17.44 6.58 0.39
C LEU A 105 16.95 6.11 -0.99
N PRO A 106 17.54 5.04 -1.54
CA PRO A 106 17.06 4.45 -2.78
C PRO A 106 15.55 4.16 -2.71
N GLU A 107 14.82 4.39 -3.80
CA GLU A 107 13.37 4.17 -3.88
C GLU A 107 12.95 2.77 -3.42
N VAL A 108 13.81 1.76 -3.67
CA VAL A 108 13.61 0.38 -3.22
C VAL A 108 13.44 0.24 -1.70
N VAL A 109 13.99 1.15 -0.90
CA VAL A 109 13.82 1.14 0.57
C VAL A 109 12.36 1.45 0.93
N TYR A 110 11.75 2.41 0.26
CA TYR A 110 10.35 2.77 0.50
C TYR A 110 9.40 1.66 0.04
N VAL A 111 9.68 1.05 -1.12
CA VAL A 111 8.98 -0.15 -1.59
C VAL A 111 9.09 -1.29 -0.57
N ALA A 112 10.30 -1.50 -0.02
CA ALA A 112 10.54 -2.53 0.98
C ALA A 112 9.76 -2.27 2.28
N ILE A 113 9.64 -1.01 2.72
CA ILE A 113 8.82 -0.65 3.90
C ILE A 113 7.36 -1.06 3.67
N VAL A 114 6.76 -0.62 2.56
CA VAL A 114 5.36 -0.93 2.23
C VAL A 114 5.14 -2.45 2.13
N ALA A 115 5.99 -3.13 1.36
CA ALA A 115 5.91 -4.58 1.20
C ALA A 115 6.07 -5.34 2.53
N SER A 116 6.97 -4.89 3.41
CA SER A 116 7.20 -5.51 4.72
C SER A 116 6.02 -5.33 5.66
N VAL A 117 5.41 -4.14 5.71
CA VAL A 117 4.20 -3.87 6.51
C VAL A 117 3.04 -4.76 6.05
N LEU A 118 2.85 -4.86 4.74
CA LEU A 118 1.78 -5.67 4.15
C LEU A 118 1.99 -7.16 4.40
N ALA A 119 3.22 -7.65 4.22
CA ALA A 119 3.57 -9.04 4.51
C ALA A 119 3.44 -9.36 6.01
N ALA A 120 3.90 -8.48 6.90
CA ALA A 120 3.76 -8.67 8.35
C ALA A 120 2.29 -8.69 8.78
N THR A 121 1.45 -7.85 8.17
CA THR A 121 0.01 -7.80 8.43
C THR A 121 -0.69 -9.07 7.93
N GLY A 122 -0.34 -9.53 6.71
CA GLY A 122 -0.83 -10.79 6.16
C GLY A 122 -0.43 -11.99 7.00
N TRP A 123 0.81 -12.02 7.49
CA TRP A 123 1.27 -13.03 8.46
C TRP A 123 0.41 -12.97 9.71
N TRP A 124 0.33 -11.82 10.37
CA TRP A 124 -0.40 -11.67 11.63
C TRP A 124 -1.86 -12.11 11.55
N LEU A 125 -2.54 -11.84 10.44
CA LEU A 125 -3.90 -12.34 10.19
C LEU A 125 -3.96 -13.87 10.09
N ALA A 126 -3.04 -14.48 9.33
CA ALA A 126 -3.02 -15.91 9.11
C ALA A 126 -2.58 -16.70 10.36
N ALA A 127 -1.63 -16.18 11.15
CA ALA A 127 -1.11 -16.85 12.35
C ALA A 127 -2.11 -16.97 13.50
N ARG A 128 -3.24 -16.25 13.46
CA ARG A 128 -4.29 -16.32 14.48
C ARG A 128 -5.09 -17.62 14.47
N PHE A 129 -4.90 -18.43 13.44
CA PHE A 129 -5.70 -19.62 13.22
C PHE A 129 -4.84 -20.72 12.60
N GLU A 130 -5.00 -21.94 13.07
CA GLU A 130 -4.51 -23.11 12.35
C GLU A 130 -5.18 -23.15 10.97
N SER A 131 -4.35 -23.17 9.93
CA SER A 131 -4.83 -23.10 8.55
C SER A 131 -3.88 -23.85 7.62
N GLU A 132 -4.45 -24.43 6.56
CA GLU A 132 -3.64 -24.94 5.46
C GLU A 132 -2.89 -23.79 4.78
N THR A 133 -1.77 -24.10 4.10
CA THR A 133 -0.94 -23.08 3.45
C THR A 133 -1.72 -22.20 2.48
N ILE A 134 -2.67 -22.79 1.74
CA ILE A 134 -3.51 -22.06 0.78
C ILE A 134 -4.46 -21.11 1.53
N ASP A 135 -5.07 -21.56 2.61
CA ASP A 135 -6.02 -20.76 3.39
C ASP A 135 -5.31 -19.60 4.10
N GLY A 136 -4.08 -19.81 4.57
CA GLY A 136 -3.21 -18.76 5.09
C GLY A 136 -2.92 -17.67 4.04
N ALA A 137 -2.58 -18.07 2.81
CA ALA A 137 -2.34 -17.14 1.71
C ALA A 137 -3.61 -16.34 1.33
N VAL A 138 -4.77 -17.01 1.25
CA VAL A 138 -6.07 -16.36 0.98
C VAL A 138 -6.38 -15.32 2.04
N ARG A 139 -6.21 -15.67 3.33
CA ARG A 139 -6.43 -14.74 4.45
C ARG A 139 -5.45 -13.58 4.45
N GLY A 140 -4.19 -13.82 4.08
CA GLY A 140 -3.21 -12.74 3.92
C GLY A 140 -3.60 -11.77 2.79
N ALA A 141 -4.16 -12.29 1.68
CA ALA A 141 -4.60 -11.46 0.55
C ALA A 141 -5.78 -10.54 0.91
N THR A 142 -6.58 -10.85 1.93
CA THR A 142 -7.74 -10.00 2.31
C THR A 142 -7.32 -8.64 2.87
N VAL A 143 -6.04 -8.44 3.22
CA VAL A 143 -5.46 -7.12 3.56
C VAL A 143 -5.72 -6.11 2.45
N ALA A 144 -5.70 -6.55 1.18
CA ALA A 144 -5.96 -5.69 0.02
C ALA A 144 -7.36 -5.04 0.07
N VAL A 145 -8.36 -5.71 0.66
CA VAL A 145 -9.75 -5.22 0.73
C VAL A 145 -9.85 -3.93 1.54
N GLY A 146 -9.02 -3.78 2.58
CA GLY A 146 -8.96 -2.54 3.36
C GLY A 146 -7.93 -1.55 2.83
N TYR A 147 -6.78 -2.05 2.39
CA TYR A 147 -5.67 -1.21 1.96
C TYR A 147 -5.99 -0.44 0.68
N ALA A 148 -6.51 -1.11 -0.36
CA ALA A 148 -6.80 -0.49 -1.65
C ALA A 148 -7.75 0.72 -1.54
N PRO A 149 -8.96 0.59 -0.94
CA PRO A 149 -9.84 1.74 -0.80
C PRO A 149 -9.25 2.82 0.11
N ALA A 150 -8.49 2.46 1.15
CA ALA A 150 -7.83 3.45 2.01
C ALA A 150 -6.81 4.30 1.25
N VAL A 151 -5.99 3.67 0.39
CA VAL A 151 -4.99 4.37 -0.44
C VAL A 151 -5.67 5.23 -1.50
N VAL A 152 -6.70 4.72 -2.17
CA VAL A 152 -7.47 5.50 -3.16
C VAL A 152 -8.13 6.71 -2.50
N LEU A 153 -8.81 6.54 -1.36
CA LEU A 153 -9.42 7.66 -0.62
C LEU A 153 -8.36 8.64 -0.11
N GLY A 154 -7.20 8.13 0.32
CA GLY A 154 -6.06 8.96 0.67
C GLY A 154 -5.65 9.87 -0.49
N ALA A 155 -5.65 9.38 -1.73
CA ALA A 155 -5.23 10.15 -2.89
C ALA A 155 -6.21 11.32 -3.14
N PHE A 156 -7.52 11.07 -3.01
CA PHE A 156 -8.53 12.12 -3.04
C PHE A 156 -8.32 13.16 -1.94
N VAL A 157 -8.07 12.71 -0.70
CA VAL A 157 -7.86 13.61 0.43
C VAL A 157 -6.59 14.45 0.23
N PHE A 158 -5.50 13.87 -0.27
CA PHE A 158 -4.28 14.61 -0.58
C PHE A 158 -4.53 15.70 -1.62
N GLU A 159 -5.24 15.38 -2.71
CA GLU A 159 -5.57 16.36 -3.74
C GLU A 159 -6.45 17.51 -3.20
N MET A 160 -7.38 17.21 -2.28
CA MET A 160 -8.24 18.22 -1.67
C MET A 160 -7.52 19.09 -0.64
N LEU A 161 -6.54 18.54 0.06
CA LEU A 161 -5.82 19.25 1.13
C LEU A 161 -4.63 20.06 0.63
N VAL A 162 -4.07 19.71 -0.53
CA VAL A 162 -2.87 20.35 -1.06
C VAL A 162 -3.25 21.18 -2.29
N ASP A 163 -3.11 22.50 -2.18
CA ASP A 163 -3.27 23.40 -3.32
C ASP A 163 -1.98 23.48 -4.15
N LEU A 164 -1.88 22.59 -5.15
CA LEU A 164 -0.79 22.61 -6.13
C LEU A 164 -1.09 23.55 -7.32
N GLY A 165 -2.13 24.38 -7.23
CA GLY A 165 -2.67 25.13 -8.35
C GLY A 165 -3.39 24.20 -9.35
N PRO A 166 -3.41 24.51 -10.67
CA PRO A 166 -4.20 23.77 -11.66
C PRO A 166 -3.67 22.36 -12.00
N MET A 167 -2.75 21.80 -11.21
CA MET A 167 -2.09 20.53 -11.47
C MET A 167 -2.75 19.42 -10.64
N THR A 168 -3.63 18.61 -11.26
CA THR A 168 -4.26 17.46 -10.62
C THR A 168 -3.39 16.20 -10.71
N VAL A 169 -2.38 16.12 -9.86
CA VAL A 169 -1.32 15.10 -9.99
C VAL A 169 -1.79 13.71 -9.58
N PHE A 170 -2.56 13.60 -8.50
CA PHE A 170 -2.97 12.29 -7.97
C PHE A 170 -4.20 11.75 -8.71
N LEU A 171 -5.13 12.63 -9.11
CA LEU A 171 -6.36 12.21 -9.80
C LEU A 171 -6.09 11.69 -11.21
N ASP A 172 -5.14 12.27 -11.94
CA ASP A 172 -4.76 11.80 -13.28
C ASP A 172 -4.14 10.38 -13.25
N GLN A 173 -3.63 9.97 -12.08
CA GLN A 173 -2.97 8.70 -11.85
C GLN A 173 -3.82 7.73 -11.01
N LEU A 174 -5.10 8.05 -10.82
CA LEU A 174 -5.99 7.29 -9.94
C LEU A 174 -6.13 5.82 -10.35
N LEU A 175 -6.19 5.52 -11.65
CA LEU A 175 -6.28 4.15 -12.15
C LEU A 175 -5.02 3.33 -11.83
N PRO A 176 -3.80 3.79 -12.20
CA PRO A 176 -2.55 3.18 -11.74
C PRO A 176 -2.48 3.00 -10.22
N ILE A 177 -2.86 4.02 -9.45
CA ILE A 177 -2.91 3.97 -7.98
C ILE A 177 -3.87 2.87 -7.51
N ALA A 178 -5.08 2.80 -8.07
CA ALA A 178 -6.08 1.81 -7.71
C ALA A 178 -5.61 0.38 -8.02
N LEU A 179 -4.97 0.16 -9.17
CA LEU A 179 -4.45 -1.14 -9.57
C LEU A 179 -3.30 -1.59 -8.67
N ALA A 180 -2.31 -0.71 -8.45
CA ALA A 180 -1.16 -1.04 -7.62
C ALA A 180 -1.55 -1.21 -6.14
N SER A 181 -2.45 -0.37 -5.63
CA SER A 181 -2.97 -0.49 -4.27
C SER A 181 -3.88 -1.69 -4.06
N ALA A 182 -4.32 -2.39 -5.12
CA ALA A 182 -4.97 -3.70 -5.01
C ALA A 182 -3.96 -4.85 -5.14
N LEU A 183 -3.09 -4.81 -6.15
CA LEU A 183 -2.17 -5.90 -6.49
C LEU A 183 -1.04 -6.06 -5.46
N VAL A 184 -0.39 -4.96 -5.07
CA VAL A 184 0.75 -4.99 -4.13
C VAL A 184 0.35 -5.60 -2.78
N PRO A 185 -0.71 -5.13 -2.09
CA PRO A 185 -1.12 -5.74 -0.83
C PRO A 185 -1.70 -7.14 -0.97
N ALA A 186 -2.34 -7.47 -2.09
CA ALA A 186 -2.82 -8.83 -2.32
C ALA A 186 -1.65 -9.81 -2.38
N VAL A 187 -0.61 -9.48 -3.15
CA VAL A 187 0.58 -10.33 -3.29
C VAL A 187 1.40 -10.35 -2.00
N ALA A 188 1.75 -9.19 -1.45
CA ALA A 188 2.56 -9.11 -0.22
C ALA A 188 1.84 -9.75 0.97
N GLY A 189 0.54 -9.46 1.13
CA GLY A 189 -0.30 -10.08 2.15
C GLY A 189 -0.38 -11.60 1.99
N ALA A 190 -0.59 -12.11 0.77
CA ALA A 190 -0.61 -13.54 0.50
C ALA A 190 0.73 -14.22 0.84
N VAL A 191 1.85 -13.60 0.51
CA VAL A 191 3.19 -14.09 0.88
C VAL A 191 3.33 -14.16 2.40
N GLY A 192 2.94 -13.11 3.12
CA GLY A 192 2.93 -13.09 4.58
C GLY A 192 2.09 -14.21 5.19
N GLY A 193 0.88 -14.39 4.67
CA GLY A 193 -0.04 -15.44 5.12
C GLY A 193 0.47 -16.86 4.83
N LEU A 194 1.11 -17.06 3.68
CA LEU A 194 1.75 -18.32 3.31
C LEU A 194 2.91 -18.66 4.26
N LEU A 195 3.75 -17.67 4.61
CA LEU A 195 4.86 -17.85 5.55
C LEU A 195 4.35 -18.24 6.94
N ALA A 196 3.29 -17.57 7.42
CA ALA A 196 2.66 -17.89 8.69
C ALA A 196 2.20 -19.35 8.76
N ALA A 197 1.47 -19.81 7.75
CA ALA A 197 0.93 -21.16 7.68
C ALA A 197 2.00 -22.26 7.47
N ARG A 198 3.22 -21.89 7.03
CA ARG A 198 4.35 -22.81 6.93
C ARG A 198 5.14 -22.93 8.23
N LEU A 199 5.26 -21.84 8.98
CA LEU A 199 6.03 -21.80 10.23
C LEU A 199 5.27 -22.36 11.44
N HIS A 200 3.94 -22.45 11.37
CA HIS A 200 3.07 -23.01 12.43
C HIS A 200 2.63 -24.46 12.19
N ARG A 201 3.30 -25.18 11.27
CA ARG A 201 3.16 -26.64 11.12
C ARG A 201 4.26 -27.35 11.89
#